data_AF-A0A842J6W4-F1
#
_entry.id   AF-A0A842J6W4-F1
#
_cell.length_a   1.000
_cell.length_b   1.000
_cell.length_c   1.000
_cell.angle_alpha   90.00
_cell.angle_beta   90.00
_cell.angle_gamma   90.00
#
_symmetry.space_group_name_H-M   'P 1'
#
loop_
_entity.id
_entity.type
_entity.pdbx_description
1 polymer ?
#
loop_
_entity_poly.entity_id
_entity_poly.type
_entity_poly.pdbx_seq_one_letter_code
_entity_poly.pdbx_strand_id
1 'polypeptide(L)'
;MQENFIKRISTARALGMTSGILVILNLLSQEMVLPKSLFDIATSARVAMLFVSVICLYGAISKINKLAGGGVFKLYRIFIAISSAMILLSFSTNYAPASTHKVLFFVICAVAVLAFLLWIKINLKLGAVTQNALFSGYAVLCVVGTLIAAALKLLLTKALRDPYPIELAVLGIYLALGFIYVLAWSRVDYVENRNQD
;
A
#
# COMPACT_ATOMS: atom_id res chain seq x y z
N MET A 1 5.13 0.99 32.83
CA MET A 1 4.01 1.01 31.86
C MET A 1 4.29 1.97 30.69
N GLN A 2 4.73 3.20 30.96
CA GLN A 2 5.06 4.22 29.96
C GLN A 2 6.22 3.85 29.01
N GLU A 3 7.28 3.20 29.51
CA GLU A 3 8.41 2.75 28.68
C GLU A 3 8.01 1.71 27.63
N ASN A 4 7.14 0.76 28.02
CA ASN A 4 6.56 -0.24 27.10
C ASN A 4 5.64 0.40 26.05
N PHE A 5 4.98 1.51 26.37
CA PHE A 5 4.14 2.28 25.45
C PHE A 5 5.01 3.00 24.40
N ILE A 6 6.01 3.77 24.85
CA ILE A 6 6.95 4.49 23.98
C ILE A 6 7.66 3.53 23.02
N LYS A 7 8.18 2.40 23.54
CA LYS A 7 8.83 1.37 22.72
C LYS A 7 7.90 0.81 21.65
N ARG A 8 6.62 0.57 21.98
CA ARG A 8 5.64 0.05 21.02
C ARG A 8 5.31 1.06 19.93
N ILE A 9 5.14 2.34 20.27
CA ILE A 9 4.91 3.41 19.30
C ILE A 9 6.11 3.56 18.37
N SER A 10 7.32 3.66 18.92
CA SER A 10 8.55 3.77 18.13
C SER A 10 8.71 2.59 17.16
N THR A 11 8.46 1.36 17.62
CA THR A 11 8.51 0.19 16.74
C THR A 11 7.41 0.22 15.66
N ALA A 12 6.19 0.64 16.02
CA ALA A 12 5.09 0.72 15.06
C ALA A 12 5.38 1.76 13.97
N ARG A 13 5.92 2.92 14.36
CA ARG A 13 6.40 3.98 13.45
C ARG A 13 7.45 3.45 12.49
N ALA A 14 8.51 2.83 13.01
CA ALA A 14 9.59 2.28 12.19
C ALA A 14 9.06 1.26 11.17
N LEU A 15 8.22 0.32 11.61
CA LEU A 15 7.62 -0.68 10.72
C LEU A 15 6.71 -0.06 9.66
N GLY A 16 5.89 0.93 10.03
CA GLY A 16 5.00 1.63 9.10
C GLY A 16 5.76 2.44 8.05
N MET A 17 6.81 3.14 8.47
CA MET A 17 7.73 3.85 7.56
C MET A 17 8.42 2.87 6.62
N THR A 18 8.99 1.77 7.13
CA THR A 18 9.64 0.74 6.31
C THR A 18 8.68 0.16 5.28
N SER A 19 7.43 -0.13 5.65
CA SER A 19 6.40 -0.58 4.72
C SER A 19 6.22 0.42 3.56
N GLY A 20 6.05 1.71 3.86
CA GLY A 20 5.90 2.74 2.84
C GLY A 20 7.12 2.91 1.95
N ILE A 21 8.33 2.90 2.53
CA ILE A 21 9.59 3.01 1.80
C ILE A 21 9.76 1.84 0.82
N LEU A 22 9.44 0.61 1.25
CA LEU A 22 9.51 -0.57 0.38
C LEU A 22 8.54 -0.49 -0.81
N VAL A 23 7.37 0.13 -0.64
CA VAL A 23 6.44 0.38 -1.75
C VAL A 23 7.01 1.42 -2.71
N ILE A 24 7.59 2.52 -2.21
CA ILE A 24 8.24 3.54 -3.03
C ILE A 24 9.40 2.93 -3.84
N LEU A 25 10.27 2.16 -3.20
CA LEU A 25 11.37 1.48 -3.87
C LEU A 25 10.87 0.47 -4.90
N ASN A 26 9.78 -0.26 -4.60
CA ASN A 26 9.15 -1.14 -5.57
C ASN A 26 8.67 -0.37 -6.81
N LEU A 27 7.96 0.75 -6.62
CA LEU A 27 7.49 1.61 -7.72
C LEU A 27 8.65 2.13 -8.56
N LEU A 28 9.68 2.71 -7.94
CA LEU A 28 10.87 3.21 -8.64
C LEU A 28 11.62 2.12 -9.39
N SER A 29 11.64 0.90 -8.84
CA SER A 29 12.32 -0.21 -9.50
C SER A 29 11.65 -0.61 -10.82
N GLN A 30 10.37 -0.29 -11.04
CA GLN A 30 9.64 -0.63 -12.27
C GLN A 30 10.22 0.08 -13.50
N GLU A 31 10.76 1.29 -13.31
CA GLU A 31 11.40 2.09 -14.37
C GLU A 31 12.82 1.64 -14.73
N MET A 32 13.41 0.73 -13.96
CA MET A 32 14.75 0.23 -14.26
C MET A 32 14.73 -0.68 -15.49
N VAL A 33 15.42 -0.27 -16.55
CA VAL A 33 15.67 -1.10 -17.73
C VAL A 33 16.76 -2.11 -17.39
N LEU A 34 16.37 -3.38 -17.20
CA LEU A 34 17.30 -4.47 -16.92
C LEU A 34 17.49 -5.38 -18.14
N PRO A 35 18.70 -5.94 -18.35
CA PRO A 35 18.92 -6.99 -19.33
C PRO A 35 18.06 -8.22 -19.00
N LYS A 36 17.64 -8.95 -20.04
CA LYS A 36 16.67 -10.06 -19.95
C LYS A 36 17.07 -11.15 -18.94
N SER A 37 18.36 -11.38 -18.74
CA SER A 37 18.90 -12.33 -17.75
C SER A 37 18.64 -11.93 -16.29
N LEU A 38 18.45 -10.64 -16.01
CA LEU A 38 18.16 -10.11 -14.68
C LEU A 38 16.67 -9.83 -14.47
N PHE A 39 15.85 -9.95 -15.51
CA PHE A 39 14.42 -9.62 -15.46
C PHE A 39 13.64 -10.49 -14.46
N ASP A 40 13.89 -11.81 -14.46
CA ASP A 40 13.23 -12.74 -13.53
C ASP A 40 13.67 -12.52 -12.09
N ILE A 41 14.96 -12.19 -11.89
CA ILE A 41 15.53 -11.85 -10.58
C ILE A 41 14.90 -10.55 -10.06
N ALA A 42 14.84 -9.51 -10.91
CA ALA A 42 14.25 -8.23 -10.57
C ALA A 42 12.75 -8.35 -10.26
N THR A 43 12.02 -9.15 -11.04
CA THR A 43 10.59 -9.43 -10.80
C THR A 43 10.39 -10.14 -9.47
N SER A 44 11.21 -11.15 -9.17
CA SER A 44 11.16 -11.87 -7.89
C SER A 44 11.51 -10.98 -6.70
N ALA A 45 12.52 -10.12 -6.85
CA ALA A 45 12.91 -9.14 -5.84
C ALA A 45 11.79 -8.11 -5.58
N ARG A 46 11.11 -7.63 -6.62
CA ARG A 46 9.94 -6.76 -6.50
C ARG A 46 8.83 -7.41 -5.69
N VAL A 47 8.50 -8.67 -5.99
CA VAL A 47 7.49 -9.43 -5.24
C VAL A 47 7.90 -9.59 -3.77
N ALA A 48 9.16 -9.95 -3.51
CA ALA A 48 9.68 -10.07 -2.16
C ALA A 48 9.59 -8.74 -1.39
N MET A 49 9.93 -7.61 -2.02
CA MET A 49 9.80 -6.28 -1.40
C MET A 49 8.35 -5.97 -1.01
N LEU A 50 7.37 -6.30 -1.86
CA LEU A 50 5.95 -6.12 -1.52
C LEU A 50 5.52 -7.01 -0.35
N PHE A 51 5.98 -8.26 -0.30
CA PHE A 51 5.71 -9.14 0.84
C PHE A 51 6.28 -8.62 2.15
N VAL A 52 7.55 -8.20 2.13
CA VAL A 52 8.18 -7.59 3.31
C VAL A 52 7.43 -6.33 3.73
N SER A 53 7.00 -5.50 2.77
CA SER A 53 6.16 -4.33 3.05
C SER A 53 4.86 -4.70 3.77
N VAL A 54 4.14 -5.72 3.29
CA VAL A 54 2.91 -6.23 3.91
C VAL A 54 3.16 -6.76 5.32
N ILE A 55 4.27 -7.47 5.55
CA ILE A 55 4.67 -7.96 6.88
C ILE A 55 4.98 -6.79 7.83
N CYS A 56 5.75 -5.80 7.38
CA CYS A 56 6.04 -4.59 8.13
C CYS A 56 4.75 -3.85 8.51
N LEU A 57 3.84 -3.68 7.55
CA LEU A 57 2.54 -3.06 7.79
C LEU A 57 1.71 -3.83 8.82
N TYR A 58 1.65 -5.16 8.72
CA TYR A 58 0.98 -5.99 9.70
C TYR A 58 1.56 -5.77 11.11
N GLY A 59 2.88 -5.73 11.23
CA GLY A 59 3.57 -5.46 12.50
C GLY A 59 3.24 -4.08 13.06
N ALA A 60 3.19 -3.05 12.21
CA ALA A 60 2.84 -1.69 12.58
C ALA A 60 1.39 -1.60 13.10
N ILE A 61 0.42 -2.05 12.29
CA ILE A 61 -1.01 -2.02 12.65
C ILE A 61 -1.30 -2.89 13.87
N SER A 62 -0.67 -4.07 13.99
CA SER A 62 -0.85 -4.95 15.15
C SER A 62 -0.44 -4.27 16.46
N LYS A 63 0.64 -3.48 16.44
CA LYS A 63 1.09 -2.70 17.60
C LYS A 63 0.13 -1.56 17.91
N ILE A 64 -0.27 -0.77 16.92
CA ILE A 64 -1.27 0.31 17.11
C ILE A 64 -2.59 -0.26 17.62
N ASN A 65 -3.06 -1.38 17.05
CA ASN A 65 -4.30 -2.03 17.48
C ASN A 65 -4.21 -2.46 18.95
N LYS A 66 -3.09 -3.04 19.41
CA LYS A 66 -2.90 -3.38 20.83
C LYS A 66 -2.94 -2.16 21.74
N LEU A 67 -2.42 -1.02 21.28
CA LEU A 67 -2.45 0.25 22.05
C LEU A 67 -3.85 0.86 22.06
N ALA A 68 -4.60 0.72 20.98
CA ALA A 68 -5.95 1.26 20.82
C ALA A 68 -7.07 0.38 21.42
N GLY A 69 -6.76 -0.62 22.25
CA GLY A 69 -7.75 -1.51 22.88
C GLY A 69 -8.00 -2.85 22.18
N GLY A 70 -7.23 -3.20 21.15
CA GLY A 70 -7.21 -4.53 20.51
C GLY A 70 -8.37 -4.83 19.56
N GLY A 71 -9.46 -4.08 19.60
CA GLY A 71 -10.68 -4.29 18.80
C GLY A 71 -10.88 -3.34 17.62
N VAL A 72 -10.03 -2.31 17.44
CA VAL A 72 -10.28 -1.23 16.46
C VAL A 72 -10.04 -1.67 15.02
N PHE A 73 -8.96 -2.43 14.80
CA PHE A 73 -8.59 -2.97 13.51
C PHE A 73 -9.01 -4.45 13.47
N LYS A 74 -10.28 -4.77 13.21
CA LYS A 74 -10.69 -6.17 12.96
C LYS A 74 -10.44 -6.58 11.51
N LEU A 75 -10.66 -5.65 10.58
CA LEU A 75 -10.62 -5.90 9.13
C LEU A 75 -9.19 -5.87 8.53
N TYR A 76 -8.18 -5.39 9.26
CA TYR A 76 -6.82 -5.30 8.72
C TYR A 76 -6.20 -6.68 8.41
N ARG A 77 -6.55 -7.73 9.16
CA ARG A 77 -6.08 -9.09 8.85
C ARG A 77 -6.59 -9.58 7.50
N ILE A 78 -7.85 -9.27 7.20
CA ILE A 78 -8.48 -9.54 5.91
C ILE A 78 -7.77 -8.74 4.81
N PHE A 79 -7.51 -7.45 5.04
CA PHE A 79 -6.74 -6.62 4.10
C PHE A 79 -5.35 -7.19 3.80
N ILE A 80 -4.62 -7.65 4.82
CA ILE A 80 -3.29 -8.27 4.66
C ILE A 80 -3.39 -9.57 3.86
N ALA A 81 -4.35 -10.44 4.16
CA ALA A 81 -4.57 -11.67 3.42
C ALA A 81 -4.91 -11.41 1.94
N ILE A 82 -5.80 -10.45 1.69
CA ILE A 82 -6.17 -10.01 0.34
C ILE A 82 -4.96 -9.46 -0.41
N SER A 83 -4.17 -8.59 0.21
CA SER A 83 -2.99 -7.98 -0.41
C SER A 83 -1.94 -9.04 -0.77
N SER A 84 -1.68 -9.99 0.14
CA SER A 84 -0.78 -11.12 -0.13
C SER A 84 -1.28 -11.99 -1.27
N ALA A 85 -2.59 -12.33 -1.29
CA ALA A 85 -3.18 -13.10 -2.37
C ALA A 85 -3.09 -12.37 -3.72
N MET A 86 -3.32 -11.06 -3.75
CA MET A 86 -3.16 -10.25 -4.96
C MET A 86 -1.72 -10.23 -5.47
N ILE A 87 -0.73 -10.11 -4.58
CA ILE A 87 0.69 -10.15 -4.95
C ILE A 87 1.02 -11.49 -5.61
N LEU A 88 0.55 -12.61 -5.03
CA LEU A 88 0.75 -13.95 -5.60
C LEU A 88 0.03 -14.15 -6.92
N LEU A 89 -1.22 -13.70 -7.03
CA LEU A 89 -2.01 -13.79 -8.26
C LEU A 89 -1.40 -12.94 -9.39
N SER A 90 -0.91 -11.74 -9.06
CA SER A 90 -0.24 -10.87 -10.03
C SER A 90 1.13 -11.41 -10.45
N PHE A 91 1.77 -12.23 -9.60
CA PHE A 91 2.98 -12.95 -9.99
C PHE A 91 2.66 -14.18 -10.84
N SER A 92 1.60 -14.93 -10.50
CA SER A 92 1.21 -16.14 -11.22
C SER A 92 0.72 -15.86 -12.63
N THR A 93 0.23 -14.65 -12.93
CA THR A 93 -0.12 -14.25 -14.31
C THR A 93 1.08 -14.32 -15.26
N ASN A 94 2.33 -14.19 -14.78
CA ASN A 94 3.51 -14.34 -15.61
C ASN A 94 3.74 -15.80 -16.11
N TYR A 95 3.09 -16.76 -15.46
CA TYR A 95 3.23 -18.20 -15.73
C TYR A 95 1.92 -18.87 -16.14
N ALA A 96 0.81 -18.13 -16.16
CA ALA A 96 -0.52 -18.66 -16.46
C ALA A 96 -0.72 -18.86 -17.97
N PRO A 97 -1.52 -19.84 -18.41
CA PRO A 97 -1.92 -19.98 -19.80
C PRO A 97 -2.69 -18.75 -20.31
N ALA A 98 -2.54 -18.42 -21.60
CA ALA A 98 -3.26 -17.33 -22.27
C ALA A 98 -4.80 -17.39 -22.06
N SER A 99 -5.37 -18.59 -22.02
CA SER A 99 -6.81 -18.83 -21.81
C SER A 99 -7.33 -18.35 -20.45
N THR A 100 -6.49 -18.30 -19.42
CA THR A 100 -6.88 -17.93 -18.05
C THR A 100 -6.72 -16.43 -17.79
N HIS A 101 -6.00 -15.69 -18.65
CA HIS A 101 -5.64 -14.29 -18.42
C HIS A 101 -6.87 -13.38 -18.25
N LYS A 102 -7.92 -13.58 -19.05
CA LYS A 102 -9.16 -12.76 -18.93
C LYS A 102 -9.82 -12.95 -17.57
N VAL A 103 -9.94 -14.19 -17.09
CA VAL A 103 -10.55 -14.51 -15.80
C VAL A 103 -9.68 -13.98 -14.65
N LEU A 104 -8.37 -14.20 -14.72
CA LEU A 104 -7.41 -13.69 -13.73
C LEU A 104 -7.46 -12.17 -13.64
N PHE A 105 -7.56 -11.48 -14.78
CA PHE A 105 -7.70 -10.03 -14.82
C PHE A 105 -8.93 -9.54 -14.04
N PHE A 106 -10.12 -10.10 -14.31
CA PHE A 106 -11.34 -9.72 -13.58
C PHE A 106 -11.24 -10.00 -12.07
N VAL A 107 -10.67 -11.15 -11.70
CA VAL A 107 -10.45 -11.51 -10.28
C VAL A 107 -9.51 -10.50 -9.62
N ILE A 108 -8.36 -10.20 -10.24
CA ILE A 108 -7.39 -9.24 -9.71
C ILE A 108 -8.04 -7.86 -9.57
N CYS A 109 -8.81 -7.39 -10.55
CA CYS A 109 -9.51 -6.10 -10.48
C CYS A 109 -10.52 -6.06 -9.32
N ALA A 110 -11.37 -7.08 -9.18
CA ALA A 110 -12.36 -7.13 -8.10
C ALA A 110 -11.70 -7.13 -6.71
N VAL A 111 -10.65 -7.93 -6.56
CA VAL A 111 -9.89 -8.02 -5.31
C VAL A 111 -9.13 -6.72 -5.04
N ALA A 112 -8.60 -6.04 -6.07
CA ALA A 112 -7.94 -4.75 -5.95
C ALA A 112 -8.89 -3.65 -5.45
N VAL A 113 -10.12 -3.59 -5.96
CA VAL A 113 -11.12 -2.63 -5.48
C VAL A 113 -11.43 -2.88 -4.00
N LEU A 114 -11.62 -4.14 -3.61
CA LEU A 114 -11.86 -4.49 -2.20
C LEU A 114 -10.66 -4.12 -1.31
N ALA A 115 -9.43 -4.44 -1.74
CA ALA A 115 -8.22 -4.06 -1.03
C ALA A 115 -8.12 -2.54 -0.86
N PHE A 116 -8.42 -1.78 -1.91
CA PHE A 116 -8.41 -0.33 -1.89
C PHE A 116 -9.43 0.24 -0.89
N LEU A 117 -10.68 -0.24 -0.88
CA LEU A 117 -11.70 0.21 0.07
C LEU A 117 -11.30 -0.09 1.52
N LEU A 118 -10.73 -1.27 1.77
CA LEU A 118 -10.18 -1.63 3.07
C LEU A 118 -9.00 -0.73 3.46
N TRP A 119 -8.12 -0.40 2.51
CA TRP A 119 -7.00 0.50 2.72
C TRP A 119 -7.44 1.89 3.16
N ILE A 120 -8.43 2.47 2.48
CA ILE A 120 -9.04 3.75 2.86
C ILE A 120 -9.59 3.66 4.29
N LYS A 121 -10.37 2.63 4.59
CA LYS A 121 -10.97 2.43 5.92
C LYS A 121 -9.92 2.29 7.02
N ILE A 122 -8.81 1.59 6.76
CA ILE A 122 -7.71 1.42 7.70
C ILE A 122 -7.02 2.76 7.97
N ASN A 123 -6.73 3.55 6.94
CA ASN A 123 -6.05 4.84 7.09
C ASN A 123 -6.93 5.88 7.80
N LEU A 124 -8.23 5.92 7.51
CA LEU A 124 -9.17 6.76 8.27
C LEU A 124 -9.19 6.41 9.76
N LYS A 125 -9.20 5.10 10.08
CA LYS A 125 -9.11 4.63 11.46
C LYS A 125 -7.76 4.95 12.11
N LEU A 126 -6.65 4.80 11.37
CA LEU A 126 -5.32 5.19 11.84
C LEU A 126 -5.29 6.67 12.18
N GLY A 127 -5.80 7.54 11.31
CA GLY A 127 -5.89 8.97 11.57
C GLY A 127 -6.68 9.28 12.85
N ALA A 128 -7.81 8.61 13.04
CA ALA A 128 -8.64 8.78 14.23
C ALA A 128 -7.95 8.32 15.52
N VAL A 129 -7.33 7.13 15.55
CA VAL A 129 -6.69 6.63 16.80
C VAL A 129 -5.34 7.28 17.07
N THR A 130 -4.63 7.74 16.05
CA THR A 130 -3.33 8.41 16.23
C THR A 130 -3.43 9.92 16.35
N GLN A 131 -4.64 10.49 16.18
CA GLN A 131 -4.89 11.94 16.09
C GLN A 131 -4.00 12.62 15.03
N ASN A 132 -3.70 11.89 13.95
CA ASN A 132 -2.83 12.35 12.88
C ASN A 132 -3.62 12.49 11.57
N ALA A 133 -3.95 13.74 11.22
CA ALA A 133 -4.70 14.08 10.02
C ALA A 133 -4.00 13.70 8.70
N LEU A 134 -2.69 13.40 8.72
CA LEU A 134 -1.98 12.96 7.51
C LEU A 134 -2.51 11.61 7.00
N PHE A 135 -2.97 10.71 7.88
CA PHE A 135 -3.54 9.44 7.44
C PHE A 135 -4.91 9.61 6.77
N SER A 136 -5.77 10.49 7.30
CA SER A 136 -7.07 10.77 6.67
C SER A 136 -6.90 11.56 5.38
N GLY A 137 -6.01 12.56 5.37
CA GLY A 137 -5.63 13.29 4.16
C GLY A 137 -5.05 12.37 3.08
N TYR A 138 -4.13 11.48 3.46
CA TYR A 138 -3.60 10.44 2.57
C TYR A 138 -4.71 9.57 1.98
N ALA A 139 -5.67 9.10 2.78
CA ALA A 139 -6.77 8.28 2.29
C ALA A 139 -7.61 9.01 1.23
N VAL A 140 -7.94 10.28 1.46
CA VAL A 140 -8.67 11.11 0.47
C VAL A 140 -7.83 11.29 -0.80
N LEU A 141 -6.55 11.62 -0.65
CA LEU A 141 -5.63 11.79 -1.78
C LEU A 141 -5.43 10.49 -2.57
N CYS A 142 -5.49 9.32 -1.94
CA CYS A 142 -5.48 8.04 -2.64
C CYS A 142 -6.70 7.88 -3.56
N VAL A 143 -7.89 8.30 -3.11
CA VAL A 143 -9.12 8.24 -3.93
C VAL A 143 -8.97 9.19 -5.12
N VAL A 144 -8.62 10.45 -4.85
CA VAL A 144 -8.46 11.48 -5.90
C VAL A 144 -7.35 11.09 -6.89
N GLY A 145 -6.19 10.68 -6.38
CA GLY A 145 -5.05 10.26 -7.19
C GLY A 145 -5.35 9.05 -8.07
N THR A 146 -6.10 8.06 -7.55
CA THR A 146 -6.53 6.91 -8.35
C THR A 146 -7.48 7.31 -9.47
N LEU A 147 -8.43 8.22 -9.21
CA LEU A 147 -9.35 8.73 -10.23
C LEU A 147 -8.61 9.53 -11.31
N ILE A 148 -7.67 10.39 -10.90
CA ILE A 148 -6.82 11.15 -11.84
C ILE A 148 -5.98 10.19 -12.69
N ALA A 149 -5.31 9.20 -12.07
CA ALA A 149 -4.52 8.22 -12.79
C ALA A 149 -5.36 7.41 -13.78
N ALA A 150 -6.57 6.99 -13.39
CA ALA A 150 -7.49 6.30 -14.28
C ALA A 150 -7.96 7.20 -15.44
N ALA A 151 -8.32 8.44 -15.16
CA ALA A 151 -8.73 9.41 -16.18
C ALA A 151 -7.60 9.68 -17.18
N LEU A 152 -6.37 9.88 -16.69
CA LEU A 152 -5.18 10.04 -17.53
C LEU A 152 -4.98 8.82 -18.44
N LYS A 153 -5.06 7.60 -17.89
CA LYS A 153 -4.93 6.36 -18.68
C LYS A 153 -6.09 6.12 -19.66
N LEU A 154 -7.30 6.57 -19.36
CA LEU A 154 -8.46 6.36 -20.26
C LEU A 154 -8.55 7.41 -21.36
N LEU A 155 -8.30 8.67 -21.03
CA LEU A 155 -8.52 9.82 -21.91
C LEU A 155 -7.30 10.09 -22.78
N LEU A 156 -6.09 10.02 -22.23
CA LEU A 156 -4.88 10.43 -22.96
C LEU A 156 -4.22 9.28 -23.72
N THR A 157 -4.40 8.02 -23.32
CA THR A 157 -3.83 6.87 -24.07
C THR A 157 -4.42 6.74 -25.48
N LYS A 158 -5.62 7.28 -25.72
CA LYS A 158 -6.21 7.35 -27.07
C LYS A 158 -5.70 8.55 -27.89
N ALA A 159 -5.20 9.58 -27.23
CA ALA A 159 -4.82 10.85 -27.85
C ALA A 159 -3.31 10.98 -28.08
N LEU A 160 -2.50 10.37 -27.21
CA LEU A 160 -1.03 10.37 -27.30
C LEU A 160 -0.54 9.08 -27.97
N ARG A 161 0.36 9.23 -28.93
CA ARG A 161 1.02 8.11 -29.63
C ARG A 161 2.07 7.42 -28.76
N ASP A 162 2.58 8.15 -27.76
CA ASP A 162 3.56 7.67 -26.77
C ASP A 162 2.92 7.66 -25.37
N PRO A 163 2.79 6.51 -24.71
CA PRO A 163 2.24 6.41 -23.36
C PRO A 163 3.22 6.92 -22.28
N TYR A 164 4.51 7.07 -22.59
CA TYR A 164 5.55 7.35 -21.60
C TYR A 164 5.29 8.59 -20.70
N PRO A 165 4.83 9.75 -21.22
CA PRO A 165 4.52 10.90 -20.37
C PRO A 165 3.37 10.64 -19.38
N ILE A 166 2.39 9.82 -19.78
CA ILE A 166 1.26 9.44 -18.91
C ILE A 166 1.74 8.52 -17.80
N GLU A 167 2.57 7.52 -18.14
CA GLU A 167 3.13 6.58 -17.17
C GLU A 167 3.99 7.30 -16.13
N LEU A 168 4.83 8.25 -16.57
CA LEU A 168 5.63 9.08 -15.67
C LEU A 168 4.77 9.96 -14.74
N ALA A 169 3.69 10.55 -15.26
CA ALA A 169 2.76 11.34 -14.43
C ALA A 169 2.05 10.47 -13.39
N VAL A 170 1.59 9.28 -13.77
CA VAL A 170 0.95 8.32 -12.87
C VAL A 170 1.93 7.84 -11.80
N LEU A 171 3.18 7.54 -12.19
CA LEU A 171 4.24 7.21 -11.24
C LEU A 171 4.48 8.35 -10.24
N GLY A 172 4.58 9.59 -10.72
CA GLY A 172 4.73 10.78 -9.88
C GLY A 172 3.63 10.92 -8.83
N ILE A 173 2.36 10.68 -9.21
CA ILE A 173 1.23 10.67 -8.28
C ILE A 173 1.43 9.60 -7.21
N TYR A 174 1.78 8.37 -7.59
CA TYR A 174 1.96 7.27 -6.62
C TYR A 174 3.16 7.49 -5.69
N LEU A 175 4.25 8.09 -6.19
CA LEU A 175 5.40 8.46 -5.37
C LEU A 175 5.01 9.53 -4.34
N ALA A 176 4.29 10.58 -4.74
CA ALA A 176 3.82 11.62 -3.83
C ALA A 176 2.94 11.03 -2.72
N LEU A 177 2.00 10.15 -3.09
CA LEU A 177 1.16 9.43 -2.12
C LEU A 177 2.01 8.56 -1.17
N GLY A 178 3.01 7.86 -1.69
CA GLY A 178 3.97 7.08 -0.89
C GLY A 178 4.71 7.94 0.14
N PHE A 179 5.21 9.10 -0.25
CA PHE A 179 5.89 10.03 0.66
C PHE A 179 4.96 10.56 1.76
N ILE A 180 3.73 10.94 1.42
CA ILE A 180 2.74 11.39 2.40
C ILE A 180 2.45 10.27 3.41
N TYR A 181 2.34 9.02 2.94
CA TYR A 181 2.13 7.87 3.81
C TYR A 181 3.31 7.63 4.78
N VAL A 182 4.55 7.70 4.29
CA VAL A 182 5.75 7.59 5.15
C VAL A 182 5.79 8.74 6.16
N LEU A 183 5.46 9.96 5.75
CA LEU A 183 5.38 11.12 6.62
C LEU A 183 4.30 10.93 7.70
N ALA A 184 3.13 10.41 7.34
CA ALA A 184 2.06 10.08 8.28
C ALA A 184 2.57 9.13 9.37
N TRP A 185 3.27 8.06 8.99
CA TRP A 185 3.86 7.15 9.98
C TRP A 185 4.92 7.81 10.85
N SER A 186 5.81 8.63 10.28
CA SER A 186 6.88 9.30 11.03
C SER A 186 6.36 10.20 12.16
N ARG A 187 5.12 10.70 12.02
CA ARG A 187 4.42 11.58 12.95
C ARG A 187 3.48 10.85 13.92
N VAL A 188 3.58 9.53 14.04
CA VAL A 188 2.82 8.76 15.04
C VAL A 188 3.50 8.85 16.39
N ASP A 189 3.13 9.85 17.18
CA ASP A 189 3.65 10.09 18.53
C ASP A 189 2.67 9.67 19.64
N TYR A 190 1.39 9.50 19.31
CA TYR A 190 0.32 9.20 20.25
C TYR A 190 -0.65 8.15 19.68
N VAL A 191 -1.29 7.39 20.57
CA VAL A 191 -2.39 6.48 20.24
C VAL A 191 -3.45 6.55 21.34
N GLU A 192 -4.67 6.92 20.96
CA GLU A 192 -5.85 6.94 21.80
C GLU A 192 -6.29 5.51 22.14
N ASN A 193 -6.45 5.21 23.43
CA ASN A 193 -7.00 3.94 23.90
C ASN A 193 -8.52 4.01 23.94
N ARG A 194 -9.20 3.23 23.10
CA ARG A 194 -10.67 3.24 22.98
C ARG A 194 -11.39 2.22 23.86
N ASN A 195 -10.68 1.62 24.83
CA ASN A 195 -11.26 0.75 25.85
C ASN A 195 -11.28 1.42 27.24
N GLN A 196 -11.14 2.74 27.33
CA GLN A 196 -11.18 3.48 28.60
C GLN A 196 -12.56 4.07 28.95
N ASP A 197 -13.60 3.67 28.21
CA ASP A 197 -15.00 3.88 28.57
C ASP A 197 -15.57 2.60 29.22
#